data_AF-E8WR08-F1
#
_entry.id   AF-E8WR08-F1
#
_cell.length_a   1.000
_cell.length_b   1.000
_cell.length_c   1.000
_cell.angle_alpha   90.00
_cell.angle_beta   90.00
_cell.angle_gamma   90.00
#
_symmetry.space_group_name_H-M   'P 1'
#
loop_
_entity.id
_entity.type
_entity.pdbx_description
1 polymer ?
#
loop_
_entity_poly.entity_id
_entity_poly.type
_entity_poly.pdbx_seq_one_letter_code
_entity_poly.pdbx_strand_id
1 'polypeptide(L)'
;MFGIGMPELVIILVIALIVIGPQKLPDLAKSLGKGLAEFKKATDDFKQTIEADSRTEEEKEHLAKLAEAKKKAEEEQAREAEELKAKVEGTVAAEPEKKG
;
A
#
# COMPACT_ATOMS: atom_id res chain seq x y z
N MET A 1 -1.11 -31.95 -12.47
CA MET A 1 -0.67 -32.64 -13.71
C MET A 1 -0.07 -31.65 -14.73
N PHE A 2 0.87 -30.79 -14.32
CA PHE A 2 1.75 -30.07 -15.26
C PHE A 2 2.97 -29.62 -14.46
N GLY A 3 3.87 -30.58 -14.20
CA GLY A 3 5.18 -30.28 -13.65
C GLY A 3 6.09 -29.97 -14.82
N ILE A 4 6.10 -28.72 -15.29
CA ILE A 4 7.16 -28.26 -16.18
C ILE A 4 8.41 -28.17 -15.31
N GLY A 5 9.21 -29.22 -15.37
CA GLY A 5 10.51 -29.24 -14.74
C GLY A 5 11.49 -28.36 -15.52
N MET A 6 12.65 -28.17 -14.92
CA MET A 6 13.75 -27.50 -15.58
C MET A 6 14.15 -28.17 -16.91
N PRO A 7 14.16 -29.52 -17.04
CA PRO A 7 14.46 -30.19 -18.30
C PRO A 7 13.49 -29.84 -19.44
N GLU A 8 12.19 -29.82 -19.16
CA GLU A 8 11.15 -29.51 -20.15
C GLU A 8 11.27 -28.06 -20.63
N LEU A 9 11.55 -27.11 -19.73
CA LEU A 9 11.78 -25.71 -20.07
C LEU A 9 13.00 -25.56 -20.99
N VAL A 10 14.09 -26.28 -20.72
CA VAL A 10 15.30 -26.26 -21.57
C VAL A 10 15.00 -26.77 -22.98
N ILE A 11 14.20 -27.84 -23.13
CA ILE A 11 13.81 -28.34 -24.46
C ILE A 11 13.03 -27.29 -25.24
N ILE A 12 12.05 -26.63 -24.60
CA ILE A 12 11.26 -25.56 -25.21
C ILE A 12 12.17 -24.40 -25.61
N LEU A 13 13.12 -24.03 -24.75
CA LEU A 13 14.10 -22.97 -25.02
C LEU A 13 14.94 -23.31 -26.25
N VAL A 14 15.44 -24.54 -26.38
CA VAL A 14 16.23 -24.98 -27.55
C VAL A 14 15.42 -24.88 -28.83
N ILE A 15 14.15 -25.31 -28.82
CA ILE A 15 13.27 -25.19 -29.99
C ILE A 15 13.06 -23.70 -30.35
N ALA A 16 12.78 -22.86 -29.36
CA ALA A 16 12.64 -21.41 -29.58
C ALA A 16 13.92 -20.77 -30.12
N LEU A 17 15.09 -21.20 -29.65
CA LEU A 17 16.41 -20.77 -30.13
C LEU A 17 16.67 -21.18 -31.57
N ILE A 18 16.18 -22.34 -32.02
CA ILE A 18 16.30 -22.75 -33.42
C ILE A 18 15.45 -21.86 -34.32
N VAL A 19 14.22 -21.55 -33.89
CA VAL A 19 13.27 -20.72 -34.66
C VAL A 19 13.74 -19.25 -34.75
N ILE A 20 14.16 -18.67 -33.62
CA ILE A 20 14.53 -17.25 -33.53
C ILE A 20 16.02 -17.04 -33.87
N GLY A 21 16.87 -18.01 -33.51
CA GLY A 21 18.32 -17.94 -33.55
C GLY A 21 18.93 -17.47 -32.21
N PRO A 22 19.94 -18.17 -31.64
CA PRO A 22 20.57 -17.79 -30.37
C PRO A 22 21.23 -16.41 -30.42
N GLN A 23 21.71 -16.00 -31.59
CA GLN A 23 22.30 -14.67 -31.79
C GLN A 23 21.26 -13.54 -31.81
N LYS A 24 19.98 -13.83 -32.10
CA LYS A 24 18.93 -12.79 -32.15
C LYS A 24 18.24 -12.56 -30.81
N LEU A 25 18.24 -13.53 -29.90
CA LEU A 25 17.75 -13.32 -28.52
C LEU A 25 18.40 -12.13 -27.80
N PRO A 26 19.74 -11.97 -27.76
CA PRO A 26 20.35 -10.83 -27.08
C PRO A 26 19.97 -9.49 -27.73
N ASP A 27 19.81 -9.45 -29.05
CA ASP A 27 19.41 -8.23 -29.75
C ASP A 27 17.94 -7.86 -29.50
N LEU A 28 17.04 -8.86 -29.46
CA LEU A 28 15.65 -8.68 -29.07
C LEU A 28 15.55 -8.21 -27.61
N ALA A 29 16.27 -8.85 -26.70
CA ALA A 29 16.31 -8.47 -25.29
C ALA A 29 16.85 -7.05 -25.09
N LYS A 30 17.92 -6.65 -25.80
CA LYS A 30 18.43 -5.28 -25.77
C LYS A 30 17.41 -4.26 -26.27
N SER A 31 16.70 -4.58 -27.35
CA SER A 31 15.71 -3.69 -27.96
C SER A 31 14.48 -3.51 -27.07
N LEU A 32 13.92 -4.62 -26.56
CA LEU A 32 12.84 -4.61 -25.59
C LEU A 32 13.26 -3.94 -24.28
N GLY A 33 14.47 -4.21 -23.79
CA GLY A 33 15.02 -3.61 -22.59
C GLY A 33 15.15 -2.09 -22.69
N LYS A 34 15.62 -1.58 -23.83
CA LYS A 34 15.66 -0.14 -24.11
C LYS A 34 14.25 0.46 -24.12
N GLY A 35 13.30 -0.17 -24.83
CA GLY A 35 11.91 0.29 -24.88
C GLY A 35 11.24 0.32 -23.50
N LEU A 36 11.45 -0.72 -22.69
CA LEU A 36 10.94 -0.77 -21.31
C LEU A 36 11.61 0.27 -20.41
N ALA A 37 12.92 0.52 -20.57
CA ALA A 37 13.63 1.55 -19.81
C ALA A 37 13.14 2.96 -20.15
N GLU A 38 12.94 3.26 -21.43
CA GLU A 38 12.36 4.52 -21.89
C GLU A 38 10.90 4.67 -21.45
N PHE A 39 10.10 3.62 -21.55
CA PHE A 39 8.72 3.61 -21.05
C PHE A 39 8.65 3.85 -19.54
N LYS A 40 9.52 3.19 -18.77
CA LYS A 40 9.63 3.41 -17.31
C LYS A 40 10.00 4.86 -17.02
N LYS A 41 10.99 5.41 -17.71
CA LYS A 41 11.41 6.81 -17.53
C LYS A 41 10.26 7.78 -17.84
N ALA A 42 9.57 7.59 -18.96
CA ALA A 42 8.41 8.41 -19.31
C ALA A 42 7.28 8.30 -18.29
N THR A 43 7.04 7.11 -17.75
CA THR A 43 6.05 6.88 -16.69
C THR A 43 6.45 7.57 -15.38
N ASP A 44 7.73 7.51 -15.00
CA ASP A 44 8.26 8.18 -13.81
C ASP A 44 8.18 9.71 -13.95
N ASP A 45 8.54 10.26 -15.11
CA ASP A 45 8.44 11.70 -15.41
C ASP A 45 6.97 12.17 -15.39
N PHE A 46 6.05 11.37 -15.95
CA PHE A 46 4.61 11.64 -15.91
C PHE A 46 4.09 11.63 -14.46
N LYS A 47 4.47 10.62 -13.67
CA LYS A 47 4.10 10.52 -12.26
C LYS A 47 4.63 11.72 -11.47
N GLN A 48 5.87 12.15 -11.72
CA GLN A 48 6.43 13.33 -11.07
C GLN A 48 5.72 14.61 -11.47
N THR A 49 5.26 14.73 -12.72
CA THR A 49 4.48 15.88 -13.18
C THR A 49 3.09 15.92 -12.52
N ILE A 50 2.40 14.77 -12.48
CA ILE A 50 1.09 14.66 -11.80
C ILE A 50 1.25 14.87 -10.29
N GLU A 51 2.29 14.34 -9.66
CA GLU A 51 2.58 14.59 -8.25
C GLU A 51 3.01 16.04 -7.98
N ALA A 52 3.64 16.73 -8.94
CA ALA A 52 3.96 18.15 -8.81
C ALA A 52 2.71 19.04 -8.95
N ASP A 53 1.76 18.67 -9.82
CA ASP A 53 0.47 19.35 -9.95
C ASP A 53 -0.53 18.99 -8.83
N SER A 54 -0.46 17.77 -8.27
CA SER A 54 -1.34 17.28 -7.19
C SER A 54 -0.72 17.38 -5.79
N ARG A 55 0.54 17.83 -5.66
CA ARG A 55 1.06 18.39 -4.41
C ARG A 55 0.89 19.90 -4.45
N THR A 56 -0.34 20.37 -4.37
CA THR A 56 -0.51 21.59 -3.58
C THR A 56 -0.10 21.21 -2.15
N GLU A 57 0.87 21.93 -1.59
CA GLU A 57 1.25 21.80 -0.17
C GLU A 57 0.00 21.87 0.74
N GLU A 58 -1.07 22.50 0.25
CA GLU A 58 -2.42 22.52 0.82
C GLU A 58 -3.03 21.13 1.07
N GLU A 59 -2.87 20.14 0.18
CA GLU A 59 -3.48 18.81 0.35
C GLU A 59 -2.74 18.00 1.41
N LYS A 60 -1.41 18.07 1.42
CA LYS A 60 -0.57 17.49 2.49
C LYS A 60 -0.83 18.16 3.84
N GLU A 61 -0.99 19.47 3.86
CA GLU A 61 -1.32 20.23 5.07
C GLU A 61 -2.74 19.87 5.57
N HIS A 62 -3.69 19.67 4.66
CA HIS A 62 -5.04 19.21 5.00
C HIS A 62 -5.04 17.78 5.56
N LEU A 63 -4.31 16.85 4.94
CA LEU A 63 -4.14 15.48 5.41
C LEU A 63 -3.47 15.43 6.79
N ALA A 64 -2.45 16.27 7.01
CA ALA A 64 -1.79 16.40 8.31
C ALA A 64 -2.73 16.97 9.39
N LYS A 65 -3.47 18.03 9.08
CA LYS A 65 -4.47 18.62 9.99
C LYS A 65 -5.60 17.66 10.33
N LEU A 66 -6.07 16.87 9.35
CA LEU A 66 -7.10 15.84 9.56
C LEU A 66 -6.60 14.70 10.46
N ALA A 67 -5.34 14.28 10.29
CA ALA A 67 -4.71 13.28 11.15
C ALA A 67 -4.53 13.78 12.58
N GLU A 68 -4.12 15.05 12.75
CA GLU A 68 -3.97 15.67 14.08
C GLU A 68 -5.32 15.88 14.78
N ALA A 69 -6.35 16.29 14.04
CA ALA A 69 -7.71 16.44 14.55
C ALA A 69 -8.30 15.09 14.98
N LYS A 70 -8.08 14.02 14.20
CA LYS A 70 -8.48 12.66 14.60
C LYS A 70 -7.81 12.23 15.89
N LYS A 71 -6.51 12.46 16.03
CA LYS A 71 -5.77 12.06 17.23
C LYS A 71 -6.26 12.78 18.49
N LYS A 72 -6.54 14.09 18.38
CA LYS A 72 -7.10 14.88 19.49
C LYS A 72 -8.51 14.42 19.86
N ALA A 73 -9.36 14.14 18.88
CA ALA A 73 -10.70 13.61 19.13
C ALA A 73 -10.66 12.23 19.80
N GLU A 74 -9.72 11.36 19.41
CA GLU A 74 -9.55 10.03 20.00
C GLU A 74 -9.02 10.10 21.44
N GLU A 75 -8.10 11.02 21.75
CA GLU A 75 -7.62 11.28 23.11
C GLU A 75 -8.71 11.91 24.01
N GLU A 76 -9.55 12.80 23.47
CA GLU A 76 -10.66 13.43 24.18
C GLU A 76 -11.78 12.41 24.46
N GLN A 77 -12.12 11.57 23.49
CA GLN A 77 -13.06 10.46 23.66
C GLN A 77 -12.55 9.40 24.64
N ALA A 78 -11.24 9.12 24.65
CA ALA A 78 -10.66 8.20 25.63
C ALA A 78 -10.74 8.75 27.06
N ARG A 79 -10.50 10.06 27.26
CA ARG A 79 -10.66 10.73 28.56
C ARG A 79 -12.11 10.78 29.01
N GLU A 80 -13.04 11.09 28.10
CA GLU A 80 -14.46 11.16 28.40
C GLU A 80 -15.03 9.77 28.76
N ALA A 81 -14.58 8.71 28.06
CA ALA A 81 -14.94 7.32 28.39
C ALA A 81 -14.39 6.86 29.74
N GLU A 82 -13.20 7.33 30.15
CA GLU A 82 -12.63 7.04 31.47
C GLU A 82 -13.39 7.78 32.59
N GLU A 83 -13.77 9.03 32.35
CA GLU A 83 -14.53 9.84 33.31
C GLU A 83 -15.98 9.33 33.49
N LEU A 84 -16.61 8.86 32.40
CA LEU A 84 -17.92 8.20 32.45
C LEU A 84 -17.84 6.85 33.17
N LYS A 85 -16.77 6.05 32.98
CA LYS A 85 -16.58 4.81 33.75
C LYS A 85 -16.42 5.09 35.24
N ALA A 86 -15.64 6.09 35.62
CA ALA A 86 -15.48 6.49 37.03
C ALA A 86 -16.80 6.98 37.66
N LYS A 87 -17.62 7.71 36.90
CA LYS A 87 -18.95 8.16 37.34
C LYS A 87 -19.97 7.03 37.44
N VAL A 88 -19.90 6.03 36.55
CA VAL A 88 -20.78 4.84 36.58
C VAL A 88 -20.43 3.91 37.74
N GLU A 89 -19.14 3.69 38.05
CA GLU A 89 -18.72 2.87 39.20
C GLU A 89 -19.07 3.52 40.55
N GLY A 90 -19.10 4.85 40.65
CA GLY A 90 -19.53 5.57 41.85
C GLY A 90 -21.03 5.50 42.15
N THR A 91 -21.86 5.09 41.18
CA THR A 91 -23.34 5.10 41.33
C THR A 91 -23.90 3.73 41.73
N VAL A 92 -23.13 2.64 41.63
CA VAL A 92 -23.60 1.27 41.95
C VAL A 92 -23.47 0.93 43.46
N ALA A 93 -22.78 1.75 44.26
CA ALA A 93 -22.50 1.44 45.67
C ALA A 93 -23.54 1.95 46.69
N ALA A 94 -24.65 2.56 46.28
CA ALA A 94 -25.60 3.17 47.21
C ALA A 94 -27.07 2.88 46.87
N GLU A 95 -27.47 1.60 46.93
CA GLU A 95 -28.87 1.23 47.14
C GLU A 95 -28.97 0.36 48.42
N PRO A 96 -29.54 0.89 49.53
CA PRO A 96 -29.60 0.16 50.79
C PRO A 96 -30.76 -0.84 50.78
N GLU A 97 -30.44 -2.14 50.74
CA GLU A 97 -31.35 -3.18 51.23
C GLU A 97 -31.55 -3.02 52.74
N LYS A 98 -32.65 -2.37 53.13
CA LYS A 98 -33.34 -2.67 54.39
C LYS A 98 -34.83 -2.81 54.13
N LYS A 99 -35.25 -4.04 53.86
CA LYS A 99 -36.62 -4.51 54.12
C LYS A 99 -36.59 -6.01 54.39
N GLY A 100 -36.92 -6.40 55.62
CA GLY A 100 -37.08 -7.80 56.03
C GLY A 100 -36.48 -8.09 57.38
#